data_AF-A0A3N4V2K7-F1
#
_entry.id   AF-A0A3N4V2K7-F1
#
_cell.length_a   1.000
_cell.length_b   1.000
_cell.length_c   1.000
_cell.angle_alpha   90.00
_cell.angle_beta   90.00
_cell.angle_gamma   90.00
#
_symmetry.space_group_name_H-M   'P 1'
#
loop_
_entity.id
_entity.type
_entity.pdbx_description
1 polymer ?
#
loop_
_entity_poly.entity_id
_entity_poly.type
_entity_poly.pdbx_seq_one_letter_code
_entity_poly.pdbx_strand_id
1 'polypeptide(L)' 'MKARVNVMLKNGVLDPQGAAVRHALGAMGFEGVNDVRQGKVIELDVADGTTEESIKQMCEKLLANTVIESYTIELA' A
#
# COMPACT_ATOMS: atom_id res chain seq x y z
N MET A 1 7.04 16.04 -11.76
CA MET A 1 7.65 14.71 -11.49
C MET A 1 6.59 13.80 -10.89
N LYS A 2 6.64 12.48 -11.12
CA LYS A 2 5.68 11.55 -10.49
C LYS A 2 6.35 10.76 -9.37
N ALA A 3 5.65 10.60 -8.26
CA ALA A 3 6.03 9.68 -7.21
C ALA A 3 4.88 8.70 -6.95
N ARG A 4 5.20 7.41 -6.88
CA ARG A 4 4.25 6.37 -6.50
C ARG A 4 4.64 5.83 -5.13
N VAL A 5 3.68 5.84 -4.21
CA VAL A 5 3.84 5.28 -2.86
C VAL A 5 2.98 4.03 -2.74
N ASN A 6 3.60 2.88 -2.50
CA ASN A 6 2.88 1.65 -2.19
C ASN A 6 2.83 1.48 -0.68
N VAL A 7 1.64 1.37 -0.09
CA VAL A 7 1.43 1.18 1.35
C VAL A 7 0.79 -0.18 1.59
N MET A 8 1.42 -1.00 2.41
CA MET A 8 0.95 -2.34 2.77
C MET A 8 0.94 -2.51 4.28
N LEU A 9 -0.03 -3.26 4.80
CA LEU A 9 0.00 -3.71 6.20
C LEU A 9 1.30 -4.49 6.48
N LYS A 10 1.90 -4.28 7.65
CA LYS A 10 3.09 -5.02 8.10
C LYS A 10 2.78 -6.50 8.28
N ASN A 11 3.84 -7.32 8.22
CA ASN A 11 3.75 -8.75 8.53
C ASN A 11 3.22 -8.95 9.95
N GLY A 12 2.28 -9.90 10.11
CA GLY A 12 1.62 -10.18 11.39
C GLY A 12 0.44 -9.27 11.72
N VAL A 13 0.20 -8.19 10.98
CA VAL A 13 -1.03 -7.40 11.11
C VAL A 13 -2.14 -8.07 10.31
N LEU A 14 -3.26 -8.36 10.98
CA LEU A 14 -4.44 -8.95 10.36
C LEU A 14 -5.02 -8.02 9.29
N ASP A 15 -5.39 -8.59 8.14
CA ASP A 15 -6.07 -7.90 7.05
C ASP A 15 -7.47 -8.52 6.82
N PRO A 16 -8.51 -8.01 7.51
CA PRO A 16 -9.88 -8.50 7.31
C PRO A 16 -10.41 -8.28 5.89
N GLN A 17 -9.94 -7.23 5.20
CA GLN A 17 -10.40 -6.93 3.84
C GLN A 17 -9.79 -7.92 2.84
N GLY A 18 -8.49 -8.17 2.93
CA GLY A 18 -7.82 -9.21 2.16
C GLY A 18 -8.46 -10.59 2.36
N ALA A 19 -8.77 -10.96 3.62
CA ALA A 19 -9.46 -12.21 3.92
C ALA A 19 -10.86 -12.31 3.24
N ALA A 20 -11.63 -11.22 3.27
CA ALA A 20 -12.93 -11.15 2.60
C ALA A 20 -12.80 -11.29 1.06
N VAL A 21 -11.81 -10.64 0.46
CA VAL A 21 -11.52 -10.73 -0.97
C VAL A 21 -11.11 -12.16 -1.35
N ARG A 22 -10.22 -12.80 -0.59
CA ARG A 22 -9.84 -14.21 -0.80
C ARG A 22 -11.06 -15.13 -0.77
N HIS A 23 -11.94 -14.94 0.21
CA HIS A 23 -13.16 -15.75 0.32
C HIS A 23 -14.08 -15.57 -0.89
N ALA A 24 -14.29 -14.32 -1.33
CA ALA A 24 -15.08 -14.02 -2.52
C ALA A 24 -14.49 -14.67 -3.79
N LEU A 25 -13.16 -14.59 -3.97
CA LEU A 25 -12.48 -15.22 -5.11
C LEU A 25 -12.67 -16.75 -5.10
N GLY A 26 -12.57 -17.39 -3.94
CA GLY A 26 -12.84 -18.82 -3.79
C GLY A 26 -14.29 -19.18 -4.17
N ALA A 27 -15.28 -18.40 -3.73
CA ALA A 27 -16.68 -18.60 -4.09
C ALA A 27 -16.95 -18.43 -5.61
N MET A 28 -16.09 -17.69 -6.31
CA MET A 28 -16.14 -17.53 -7.77
C MET A 28 -15.37 -18.62 -8.55
N GLY A 29 -14.78 -19.60 -7.84
CA GLY A 29 -14.04 -20.72 -8.44
C GLY A 29 -12.53 -20.50 -8.62
N PHE A 30 -11.97 -19.39 -8.11
CA PHE A 30 -10.53 -19.11 -8.19
C PHE A 30 -9.77 -19.76 -7.02
N GLU A 31 -9.78 -21.09 -6.94
CA GLU A 31 -9.19 -21.85 -5.82
C GLU A 31 -7.66 -21.74 -5.68
N GLY A 32 -6.96 -21.27 -6.73
CA GLY A 32 -5.51 -21.09 -6.71
C GLY A 32 -5.02 -19.90 -5.87
N VAL A 33 -5.92 -19.06 -5.35
CA VAL A 33 -5.56 -17.90 -4.53
C VAL A 33 -5.41 -18.30 -3.06
N ASN A 34 -4.16 -18.49 -2.64
CA ASN A 34 -3.86 -18.95 -1.28
C ASN A 34 -4.07 -17.87 -0.21
N ASP A 35 -3.70 -16.63 -0.50
CA ASP A 35 -3.81 -15.49 0.41
C ASP A 35 -4.01 -14.20 -0.39
N VAL A 36 -4.60 -13.18 0.25
CA VAL A 36 -4.77 -11.85 -0.32
C VAL A 36 -4.40 -10.82 0.73
N ARG A 37 -3.55 -9.87 0.31
CA ARG A 37 -3.19 -8.68 1.09
C ARG A 37 -3.64 -7.46 0.33
N GLN A 38 -4.41 -6.61 0.99
CA GLN A 38 -4.86 -5.33 0.45
C GLN A 38 -4.00 -4.20 1.00
N GLY A 39 -3.70 -3.24 0.13
CA GLY A 39 -2.97 -2.04 0.46
C GLY A 39 -3.45 -0.85 -0.37
N LYS A 40 -2.63 0.20 -0.41
CA LYS A 40 -2.90 1.43 -1.15
C LYS A 40 -1.76 1.68 -2.13
N VAL A 41 -2.11 2.13 -3.33
CA VAL A 41 -1.16 2.77 -4.25
C VAL A 41 -1.56 4.24 -4.33
N ILE A 42 -0.62 5.13 -4.01
CA ILE A 42 -0.85 6.57 -3.96
C ILE A 42 0.06 7.21 -5.00
N GLU A 43 -0.52 7.81 -6.03
CA GLU A 43 0.23 8.54 -7.04
C GLU A 43 0.21 10.03 -6.71
N LEU A 44 1.40 10.62 -6.65
CA LEU A 44 1.63 12.03 -6.40
C LEU A 44 2.19 12.66 -7.67
N ASP A 45 1.54 13.71 -8.14
CA ASP A 45 2.14 14.65 -9.08
C ASP A 45 2.80 15.77 -8.26
N VAL A 46 4.14 15.80 -8.27
CA VAL A 46 4.93 16.70 -7.42
C VAL A 46 5.72 17.68 -8.26
N ALA A 47 5.91 18.89 -7.72
CA ALA A 47 6.69 19.93 -8.34
C ALA A 47 8.16 19.51 -8.51
N ASP A 48 8.83 20.06 -9.51
CA ASP A 48 10.26 19.83 -9.72
C ASP A 48 11.08 20.30 -8.51
N GLY A 49 12.09 19.51 -8.14
CA GLY A 49 12.88 19.74 -6.93
C GLY A 49 12.27 19.20 -5.64
N THR A 50 11.07 18.60 -5.68
CA THR A 50 10.54 17.84 -4.54
C THR A 50 11.48 16.67 -4.24
N THR A 51 11.94 16.58 -2.99
CA THR A 51 12.91 15.55 -2.57
C THR A 51 12.23 14.29 -2.08
N GLU A 52 12.93 13.15 -2.17
CA GLU A 52 12.47 11.88 -1.59
C GLU A 52 12.18 12.01 -0.09
N GLU A 53 13.01 12.76 0.65
CA GLU A 53 12.81 13.04 2.08
C GLU A 53 11.49 13.79 2.34
N SER A 54 11.09 14.70 1.46
CA SER A 54 9.81 15.41 1.58
C SER A 54 8.63 14.43 1.42
N ILE A 55 8.73 13.51 0.46
CA ILE A 55 7.70 12.49 0.22
C ILE A 55 7.67 11.49 1.39
N LYS A 56 8.82 11.13 1.94
CA LYS A 56 8.92 10.31 3.15
C LYS A 56 8.20 10.95 4.34
N GLN A 57 8.39 12.24 4.56
CA GLN A 57 7.65 12.97 5.60
C GLN A 57 6.13 12.98 5.36
N MET A 58 5.68 13.08 4.12
CA MET A 58 4.25 12.93 3.79
C MET A 58 3.75 11.53 4.17
N CYS A 59 4.54 10.49 3.89
CA CYS A 59 4.21 9.12 4.26
C CYS A 59 4.06 8.93 5.77
N GLU A 60 5.03 9.43 6.54
CA GLU A 60 5.05 9.30 8.00
C GLU A 60 3.97 10.12 8.70
N LYS A 61 3.60 11.28 8.14
CA LYS A 61 2.61 12.18 8.74
C LYS A 61 1.18 11.87 8.35
N LEU A 62 0.94 11.29 7.18
CA LEU A 62 -0.41 11.17 6.62
C LEU A 62 -0.65 9.89 5.82
N LEU A 63 0.21 9.58 4.84
CA LEU A 63 -0.14 8.58 3.83
C LEU A 63 -0.12 7.14 4.36
N ALA A 64 0.69 6.88 5.39
CA ALA A 64 0.80 5.58 6.03
C ALA A 64 0.67 5.70 7.56
N ASN A 65 -0.09 4.78 8.16
CA ASN A 65 -0.06 4.56 9.60
C ASN A 65 1.16 3.69 9.93
N THR A 66 2.30 4.32 10.24
CA THR A 66 3.59 3.65 10.46
C THR A 66 3.62 2.67 11.63
N VAL A 67 2.59 2.62 12.48
CA VAL A 67 2.46 1.57 13.50
C VAL A 67 2.18 0.23 12.84
N ILE A 68 1.21 0.18 11.91
CA ILE A 68 0.66 -1.04 11.33
C ILE A 68 0.92 -1.22 9.84
N GLU A 69 1.33 -0.17 9.14
CA GLU A 69 1.63 -0.16 7.71
C GLU A 69 3.13 0.10 7.47
N SER A 70 3.63 -0.41 6.36
CA SER A 70 4.93 -0.10 5.75
C SER A 70 4.70 0.47 4.36
N TYR A 71 5.63 1.29 3.87
CA TYR A 71 5.51 1.89 2.54
C TYR A 71 6.83 1.82 1.75
N THR A 72 6.71 1.85 0.43
CA THR A 72 7.82 2.06 -0.52
C THR A 72 7.52 3.26 -1.40
N ILE A 73 8.58 3.96 -1.84
CA ILE A 73 8.48 5.12 -2.72
C ILE A 73 9.21 4.78 -4.02
N GLU A 74 8.55 5.02 -5.15
CA GLU A 74 9.10 4.92 -6.50
C GLU A 74 9.01 6.30 -7.16
N LEU A 75 10.14 6.83 -7.62
CA LEU A 75 10.21 8.12 -8.31
C LEU A 75 10.32 7.90 -9.82
N ALA A 76 9.55 8.65 -10.61
CA ALA A 76 9.51 8.61 -12.08
C ALA A 76 9.60 10.00 -12.71
#